data_AF-A0A349VH41-F1
#
_entry.id   AF-A0A349VH41-F1
#
_cell.length_a   1.000
_cell.length_b   1.000
_cell.length_c   1.000
_cell.angle_alpha   90.00
_cell.angle_beta   90.00
_cell.angle_gamma   90.00
#
_symmetry.space_group_name_H-M   'P 1'
#
loop_
_entity.id
_entity.type
_entity.pdbx_description
1 polymer ?
#
loop_
_entity_poly.entity_id
_entity_poly.type
_entity_poly.pdbx_seq_one_letter_code
_entity_poly.pdbx_strand_id
1 'polypeptide(L)'
;MIADTDRCGSCHPYRENETELGYAPDLNGWGSTEWVVGIITDPTHQRFYPDTNDRMPRFGVASEGGLPALTREQIELISSWLRGSWYRPKGNDKAGRAADHP
;
A
#
# COMPACT_ATOMS: atom_id res chain seq x y z
N MET A 1 -13.78 13.03 3.09
CA MET A 1 -14.11 11.59 2.97
C MET A 1 -14.18 11.22 1.50
N ILE A 2 -13.74 10.02 1.13
CA ILE A 2 -13.86 9.49 -0.23
C ILE A 2 -15.31 9.06 -0.45
N ALA A 3 -15.96 9.62 -1.49
CA ALA A 3 -17.26 9.17 -1.97
C ALA A 3 -17.04 8.01 -2.96
N ASP A 4 -18.02 7.11 -3.06
CA ASP A 4 -17.98 5.93 -3.94
C ASP A 4 -17.99 6.27 -5.43
N THR A 5 -18.76 7.27 -5.85
CA THR A 5 -18.96 7.60 -7.27
C THR A 5 -18.45 8.99 -7.65
N ASP A 6 -17.99 9.77 -6.67
CA ASP A 6 -17.47 11.13 -6.83
C ASP A 6 -16.04 11.28 -6.29
N ARG A 7 -15.37 12.38 -6.66
CA ARG A 7 -14.01 12.74 -6.19
C ARG A 7 -12.96 11.70 -6.59
N CYS A 8 -12.57 10.83 -5.67
CA CYS A 8 -11.59 9.77 -5.94
C CYS A 8 -12.30 8.56 -6.56
N GLY A 9 -13.51 8.25 -6.10
CA GLY A 9 -14.33 7.14 -6.59
C GLY A 9 -14.90 7.36 -8.00
N SER A 10 -14.77 8.57 -8.57
CA SER A 10 -15.13 8.80 -9.98
C SER A 10 -14.14 8.13 -10.96
N CYS A 11 -12.91 7.86 -10.51
CA CYS A 11 -11.87 7.25 -11.33
C CYS A 11 -11.37 5.93 -10.74
N HIS A 12 -11.36 5.80 -9.41
CA HIS A 12 -10.80 4.65 -8.73
C HIS A 12 -11.88 3.69 -8.26
N PRO A 13 -11.65 2.36 -8.41
CA PRO A 13 -12.49 1.36 -7.77
C PRO A 13 -12.51 1.56 -6.24
N TYR A 14 -13.70 1.59 -5.67
CA TYR A 14 -13.96 1.84 -4.27
C TYR A 14 -15.37 1.39 -3.90
N ARG A 15 -15.46 0.49 -2.92
CA ARG A 15 -16.69 -0.21 -2.51
C ARG A 15 -17.36 -0.91 -3.70
N GLU A 16 -18.60 -0.54 -3.99
CA GLU A 16 -19.47 -1.17 -4.99
C GLU A 16 -19.45 -0.41 -6.33
N ASN A 17 -18.62 0.62 -6.48
CA ASN A 17 -18.50 1.27 -7.79
C ASN A 17 -17.83 0.32 -8.79
N GLU A 18 -18.29 0.34 -10.04
CA GLU A 18 -17.81 -0.56 -11.11
C GLU A 18 -16.87 0.17 -12.07
N THR A 19 -16.03 1.08 -11.56
CA THR A 19 -15.02 1.73 -12.42
C THR A 19 -14.02 0.70 -12.95
N GLU A 20 -13.60 0.88 -14.20
CA GLU A 20 -12.71 -0.06 -14.89
C GLU A 20 -11.35 -0.23 -14.19
N LEU A 21 -10.95 -1.49 -13.96
CA LEU A 21 -9.63 -1.83 -13.41
C LEU A 21 -8.52 -1.47 -14.40
N GLY A 22 -7.39 -0.99 -13.88
CA GLY A 22 -6.22 -0.62 -14.69
C GLY A 22 -6.20 0.85 -15.16
N TYR A 23 -7.35 1.55 -15.14
CA TYR A 23 -7.39 3.00 -15.37
C TYR A 23 -6.80 3.77 -14.18
N ALA A 24 -7.17 3.36 -12.97
CA ALA A 24 -6.64 3.87 -11.71
C ALA A 24 -6.55 2.76 -10.65
N PRO A 25 -5.65 2.87 -9.66
CA PRO A 25 -5.54 1.88 -8.59
C PRO A 25 -6.85 1.68 -7.81
N ASP A 26 -7.19 0.44 -7.51
CA ASP A 26 -8.27 0.11 -6.58
C ASP A 26 -7.96 0.65 -5.17
N LEU A 27 -8.87 1.45 -4.63
CA LEU A 27 -8.76 2.07 -3.30
C LEU A 27 -9.47 1.26 -2.19
N ASN A 28 -10.02 0.08 -2.49
CA ASN A 28 -10.57 -0.78 -1.46
C ASN A 28 -9.47 -1.19 -0.47
N GLY A 29 -9.69 -0.91 0.83
CA GLY A 29 -8.66 -1.14 1.84
C GLY A 29 -7.40 -0.28 1.65
N TRP A 30 -7.48 0.85 0.93
CA TRP A 30 -6.34 1.77 0.80
C TRP A 30 -5.73 2.11 2.16
N GLY A 31 -4.41 1.94 2.29
CA GLY A 31 -3.68 2.12 3.55
C GLY A 31 -3.79 0.95 4.55
N SER A 32 -4.51 -0.13 4.23
CA SER A 32 -4.50 -1.38 5.02
C SER A 32 -3.19 -2.17 4.82
N THR A 33 -2.96 -3.21 5.65
CA THR A 33 -1.78 -4.08 5.46
C THR A 33 -1.87 -4.76 4.11
N GLU A 34 -3.03 -5.27 3.75
CA GLU A 34 -3.27 -6.03 2.52
C GLU A 34 -3.00 -5.16 1.28
N TRP A 35 -3.37 -3.87 1.32
CA TRP A 35 -3.13 -2.96 0.22
C TRP A 35 -1.64 -2.61 0.07
N VAL A 36 -0.94 -2.29 1.18
CA VAL A 36 0.50 -1.94 1.18
C VAL A 36 1.38 -3.14 0.83
N VAL A 37 1.17 -4.27 1.53
CA VAL A 37 0.99 -5.60 0.94
C VAL A 37 1.21 -5.74 -0.58
N GLY A 38 0.08 -5.69 -1.26
CA GLY A 38 -0.02 -5.94 -2.69
C GLY A 38 0.82 -4.99 -3.52
N ILE A 39 0.80 -3.69 -3.24
CA ILE A 39 1.50 -2.71 -4.09
C ILE A 39 3.02 -2.87 -4.01
N ILE A 40 3.58 -3.26 -2.86
CA ILE A 40 5.02 -3.55 -2.73
C ILE A 40 5.36 -4.88 -3.41
N THR A 41 4.47 -5.88 -3.30
CA THR A 41 4.66 -7.19 -3.93
C THR A 41 4.73 -7.06 -5.44
N ASP A 42 3.71 -6.44 -6.04
CA ASP A 42 3.59 -6.31 -7.48
C ASP A 42 2.76 -5.07 -7.86
N PRO A 43 3.40 -3.91 -8.10
CA PRO A 43 2.70 -2.71 -8.56
C PRO A 43 2.11 -2.84 -9.97
N THR A 44 2.49 -3.87 -10.74
CA THR A 44 1.96 -4.15 -12.10
C THR A 44 0.72 -5.05 -12.09
N HIS A 45 0.23 -5.44 -10.91
CA HIS A 45 -1.04 -6.14 -10.81
C HIS A 45 -2.21 -5.25 -11.31
N GLN A 46 -3.25 -5.82 -11.92
CA GLN A 46 -4.42 -5.09 -12.48
C GLN A 46 -5.11 -4.14 -11.47
N ARG A 47 -4.94 -4.44 -10.19
CA ARG A 47 -5.45 -3.66 -9.06
C ARG A 47 -4.73 -2.31 -8.88
N PHE A 48 -3.53 -2.15 -9.43
CA PHE A 48 -2.66 -1.00 -9.20
C PHE A 48 -2.34 -0.28 -10.51
N TYR A 49 -1.12 -0.46 -11.03
CA TYR A 49 -0.59 0.23 -12.22
C TYR A 49 -0.10 -0.80 -13.24
N PRO A 50 -1.01 -1.56 -13.88
CA PRO A 50 -0.63 -2.68 -14.75
C PRO A 50 0.30 -2.26 -15.89
N ASP A 51 -0.10 -1.22 -16.63
CA ASP A 51 0.63 -0.75 -17.81
C ASP A 51 1.32 0.60 -17.60
N THR A 52 1.06 1.26 -16.47
CA THR A 52 1.49 2.64 -16.18
C THR A 52 2.53 2.75 -15.07
N ASN A 53 2.97 1.62 -14.50
CA ASN A 53 4.04 1.61 -13.51
C ASN A 53 5.40 1.91 -14.16
N ASP A 54 5.99 3.06 -13.85
CA ASP A 54 7.24 3.52 -14.48
C ASP A 54 8.51 3.18 -13.69
N ARG A 55 8.43 3.19 -12.35
CA ARG A 55 9.62 3.19 -11.48
C ARG A 55 9.54 2.24 -10.30
N MET A 56 8.36 1.78 -9.88
CA MET A 56 8.24 0.94 -8.69
C MET A 56 8.58 -0.52 -9.04
N PRO A 57 9.62 -1.13 -8.47
CA PRO A 57 9.93 -2.53 -8.72
C PRO A 57 8.89 -3.48 -8.11
N ARG A 58 8.78 -4.67 -8.68
CA ARG A 58 7.97 -5.78 -8.14
C ARG A 58 8.77 -6.51 -7.07
N PHE A 59 8.83 -5.96 -5.85
CA PHE A 59 9.74 -6.48 -4.82
C PHE A 59 9.43 -7.91 -4.39
N GLY A 60 8.19 -8.39 -4.56
CA GLY A 60 7.83 -9.78 -4.27
C GLY A 60 8.09 -10.75 -5.43
N VAL A 61 8.62 -10.29 -6.56
CA VAL A 61 8.82 -11.09 -7.77
C VAL A 61 10.26 -10.99 -8.23
N ALA A 62 10.91 -12.14 -8.37
CA ALA A 62 12.29 -12.18 -8.83
C ALA A 62 12.36 -11.67 -10.27
N SER A 63 13.29 -10.77 -10.53
CA SER A 63 13.55 -10.25 -11.88
C SER A 63 14.92 -10.73 -12.32
N GLU A 64 15.05 -11.18 -13.58
CA GLU A 64 16.34 -11.60 -14.12
C GLU A 64 17.34 -10.43 -14.10
N GLY A 65 18.53 -10.67 -13.55
CA GLY A 65 19.54 -9.63 -13.36
C GLY A 65 19.19 -8.56 -12.31
N GLY A 66 18.06 -8.69 -11.62
CA GLY A 66 17.58 -7.78 -10.59
C GLY A 66 17.92 -8.23 -9.17
N LEU A 67 17.36 -7.52 -8.19
CA LEU A 67 17.42 -7.91 -6.78
C LEU A 67 16.60 -9.19 -6.55
N PRO A 68 17.00 -10.05 -5.58
CA PRO A 68 16.17 -11.17 -5.14
C PRO A 68 14.80 -10.68 -4.67
N ALA A 69 13.77 -11.49 -4.90
CA ALA A 69 12.44 -11.24 -4.36
C ALA A 69 12.48 -11.24 -2.83
N LEU A 70 11.79 -10.28 -2.22
CA LEU A 70 11.49 -10.28 -0.81
C LEU A 70 10.41 -11.34 -0.52
N THR A 71 10.51 -11.97 0.64
CA THR A 71 9.46 -12.87 1.12
C THR A 71 8.24 -12.08 1.57
N ARG A 72 7.09 -12.76 1.68
CA ARG A 72 5.86 -12.17 2.18
C ARG A 72 6.05 -11.53 3.57
N GLU A 73 6.74 -12.22 4.47
CA GLU A 73 6.99 -11.78 5.84
C GLU A 73 7.86 -10.51 5.87
N GLN A 74 8.85 -10.41 4.98
CA GLN A 74 9.69 -9.22 4.86
C GLN A 74 8.89 -8.01 4.38
N ILE A 75 8.01 -8.21 3.39
CA ILE A 75 7.15 -7.12 2.89
C ILE A 75 6.11 -6.73 3.96
N GLU A 76 5.58 -7.68 4.74
CA GLU A 76 4.70 -7.39 5.87
C GLU A 76 5.39 -6.59 6.97
N LEU A 77 6.66 -6.87 7.27
CA LEU A 77 7.45 -6.09 8.21
C LEU A 77 7.63 -4.65 7.75
N ILE A 78 8.01 -4.45 6.47
CA ILE A 78 8.12 -3.12 5.85
C ILE A 78 6.78 -2.40 5.87
N SER A 79 5.69 -3.11 5.53
CA SER A 79 4.34 -2.54 5.52
C SER A 79 3.91 -2.11 6.92
N SER A 80 4.23 -2.91 7.94
CA SER A 80 3.95 -2.56 9.34
C SER A 80 4.74 -1.32 9.76
N TRP A 81 6.00 -1.20 9.33
CA TRP A 81 6.83 -0.02 9.54
C TRP A 81 6.34 1.22 8.77
N LEU A 82 5.82 1.10 7.55
CA LEU A 82 5.24 2.23 6.83
C LEU A 82 3.93 2.72 7.47
N ARG A 83 3.16 1.80 8.07
CA ARG A 83 1.82 2.07 8.60
C ARG A 83 1.77 2.59 10.03
N GLY A 84 2.89 2.71 10.74
CA GLY A 84 2.85 3.08 12.17
C GLY A 84 2.75 1.89 13.13
N SER A 85 2.62 0.67 12.61
CA SER A 85 2.16 -0.54 13.31
C SER A 85 3.31 -1.42 13.79
N TRP A 86 4.30 -0.83 14.45
CA TRP A 86 5.39 -1.58 15.06
C TRP A 86 5.34 -1.50 16.59
N TYR A 87 6.01 -2.46 17.23
CA TYR A 87 6.14 -2.51 18.68
C TYR A 87 6.71 -1.19 19.21
N ARG A 88 5.96 -0.53 20.09
CA ARG A 88 6.44 0.59 20.88
C ARG A 88 6.59 0.12 22.33
N PRO A 89 7.82 0.08 22.88
CA PRO A 89 7.99 -0.25 24.29
C PRO A 89 7.24 0.79 25.14
N LYS A 90 6.54 0.32 26.17
CA LYS A 90 5.93 1.22 27.16
C LYS A 90 7.08 1.85 27.98
N GLY A 91 7.37 3.12 27.76
CA GLY A 91 8.40 3.87 28.50
C GLY A 91 7.80 5.07 29.23
N ASN A 92 8.02 5.12 30.55
CA ASN A 92 7.59 6.16 31.51
C ASN A 92 7.32 7.55 30.89
N ASP A 93 6.04 7.92 30.89
CA ASP A 93 5.29 9.20 30.78
C ASP A 93 5.99 10.57 30.66
N LYS A 94 7.22 10.69 30.15
CA LYS A 94 7.91 11.99 30.01
C LYS A 94 8.43 12.33 28.62
N ALA A 95 8.46 11.39 27.67
CA ALA A 95 8.95 11.63 26.31
C ALA A 95 7.89 11.49 25.19
N GLY A 96 6.65 11.10 25.53
CA GLY A 96 5.64 10.70 24.55
C GLY A 96 4.85 11.81 23.87
N ARG A 97 5.02 13.10 24.22
CA ARG A 97 4.15 14.18 23.73
C ARG A 97 4.66 14.96 22.51
N ALA A 98 5.83 14.62 21.97
CA ALA A 98 6.45 15.40 20.89
C ALA A 98 6.26 14.81 19.48
N ALA A 99 5.67 13.63 19.33
CA ALA A 99 5.59 12.93 18.04
C ALA A 99 4.16 12.75 17.48
N ASP A 100 3.15 13.31 18.14
CA ASP A 100 1.81 13.42 17.55
C ASP A 100 1.82 14.57 16.54
N HIS A 101 2.04 14.22 15.26
CA HIS A 101 1.65 15.09 14.14
C HIS A 101 0.26 14.67 13.63
N PRO A 102 -0.54 15.66 13.20
CA PRO A 102 -1.99 15.58 12.99
C PRO A 102 -2.44 14.62 11.88
#